data_AF-A0A7H4M2L8-F1
#
_entry.id   AF-A0A7H4M2L8-F1
#
_cell.length_a   1.000
_cell.length_b   1.000
_cell.length_c   1.000
_cell.angle_alpha   90.00
_cell.angle_beta   90.00
_cell.angle_gamma   90.00
#
_symmetry.space_group_name_H-M   'P 1'
#
loop_
_entity.id
_entity.type
_entity.pdbx_description
1 polymer ?
#
loop_
_entity_poly.entity_id
_entity_poly.type
_entity_poly.pdbx_seq_one_letter_code
_entity_poly.pdbx_strand_id
1 'polypeptide(L)'
;MSTILVTGGAGFIGSAVVREIITATSDNVVIIDKLTYAGNLMSLAPVAGDPRFAFERVDICNRAELDRVFLHYQPDTVMHLAAESHVDRSIDGPAAFIETNIVGTYTLLEAARAWWNTLASDKKSAFRFHHISTDEVYGDLHDSGAFFTETTAYAPSSPYSASKASSDHLVRAWQRTYGLPALVTNCSNNYGPYHFPEKLIPLTILNALAANRCRFMATGSRSATGCSLKITPGRSIR
;
A
#
# COMPACT_ATOMS: atom_id res chain seq x y z
N MET A 1 3.74 10.71 22.46
CA MET A 1 4.35 10.68 21.12
C MET A 1 4.59 9.23 20.81
N SER A 2 3.86 8.70 19.83
CA SER A 2 3.98 7.31 19.43
C SER A 2 4.97 7.19 18.28
N THR A 3 5.59 6.03 18.12
CA THR A 3 6.42 5.73 16.95
C THR A 3 5.63 4.87 15.97
N ILE A 4 5.44 5.38 14.76
CA ILE A 4 4.74 4.72 13.66
C ILE A 4 5.76 4.21 12.65
N LEU A 5 5.82 2.88 12.50
CA LEU A 5 6.62 2.23 11.48
C LEU A 5 5.80 2.06 10.20
N VAL A 6 6.26 2.68 9.11
CA VAL A 6 5.57 2.69 7.81
C VAL A 6 6.41 1.91 6.81
N THR A 7 5.91 0.76 6.36
CA THR A 7 6.58 0.03 5.26
C THR A 7 6.09 0.55 3.91
N GLY A 8 6.98 0.66 2.91
CA GLY A 8 6.63 1.20 1.59
C GLY A 8 6.46 2.72 1.60
N GLY A 9 7.06 3.40 2.59
CA GLY A 9 6.90 4.84 2.82
C GLY A 9 7.50 5.72 1.71
N ALA A 10 8.37 5.20 0.83
CA ALA A 10 8.87 5.95 -0.32
C ALA A 10 7.99 5.82 -1.57
N GLY A 11 6.92 5.01 -1.52
CA GLY A 11 5.95 4.86 -2.60
C GLY A 11 4.93 6.01 -2.67
N PHE A 12 3.99 5.91 -3.62
CA PHE A 12 2.95 6.93 -3.84
C PHE A 12 2.11 7.19 -2.58
N ILE A 13 1.31 6.21 -2.13
CA ILE A 13 0.44 6.37 -0.95
C ILE A 13 1.27 6.47 0.33
N GLY A 14 2.33 5.66 0.46
CA GLY A 14 3.22 5.67 1.62
C GLY A 14 3.82 7.04 1.90
N SER A 15 4.32 7.73 0.87
CA SER A 15 4.91 9.07 1.05
C SER A 15 3.86 10.11 1.46
N ALA A 16 2.61 9.96 1.00
CA ALA A 16 1.51 10.82 1.44
C ALA A 16 1.20 10.62 2.93
N VAL A 17 1.12 9.37 3.38
CA VAL A 17 0.93 9.02 4.80
C VAL A 17 2.06 9.59 5.66
N VAL A 18 3.31 9.40 5.25
CA VAL A 18 4.47 9.93 5.98
C VAL A 18 4.40 11.45 6.11
N ARG A 19 4.15 12.15 4.98
CA ARG A 19 4.06 13.62 4.99
C ARG A 19 2.94 14.07 5.93
N GLU A 20 1.78 13.44 5.85
CA GLU A 20 0.62 13.76 6.69
C GLU A 20 0.93 13.56 8.18
N ILE A 21 1.55 12.43 8.58
CA ILE A 21 1.89 12.18 9.98
C ILE A 21 2.83 13.28 10.51
N ILE A 22 3.88 13.61 9.75
CA ILE A 22 4.84 14.65 10.16
C ILE A 22 4.17 16.04 10.25
N THR A 23 3.29 16.39 9.30
CA THR A 23 2.68 17.73 9.27
C THR A 23 1.49 17.90 10.20
N ALA A 24 0.72 16.85 10.45
CA ALA A 24 -0.56 16.93 11.16
C ALA A 24 -0.52 16.37 12.58
N THR A 25 0.54 15.67 12.97
CA THR A 25 0.64 15.01 14.28
C THR A 25 1.94 15.34 15.00
N SER A 26 2.06 14.83 16.24
CA SER A 26 3.30 14.89 17.03
C SER A 26 4.07 13.56 17.03
N ASP A 27 3.66 12.60 16.23
CA ASP A 27 4.21 11.24 16.22
C ASP A 27 5.54 11.15 15.45
N ASN A 28 6.34 10.15 15.80
CA ASN A 28 7.56 9.81 15.06
C ASN A 28 7.23 8.85 13.92
N VAL A 29 7.94 8.98 12.81
CA VAL A 29 7.78 8.12 11.64
C VAL A 29 9.09 7.45 11.28
N VAL A 30 9.05 6.12 11.21
CA VAL A 30 10.16 5.31 10.75
C VAL A 30 9.74 4.59 9.49
N ILE A 31 10.43 4.86 8.39
CA ILE A 31 10.13 4.23 7.10
C ILE A 31 11.01 3.00 6.91
N ILE A 32 10.38 1.90 6.51
CA ILE A 32 11.08 0.76 5.89
C ILE A 32 10.72 0.74 4.41
N ASP A 33 11.73 0.82 3.53
CA ASP A 33 11.50 0.70 2.09
C ASP A 33 12.70 0.04 1.38
N LYS A 34 12.41 -0.87 0.45
CA LYS A 34 13.43 -1.55 -0.36
C LYS A 34 14.03 -0.61 -1.43
N LEU A 35 13.34 0.49 -1.75
CA LEU A 35 13.59 1.36 -2.90
C LEU A 35 13.62 0.56 -4.20
N THR A 36 12.51 -0.11 -4.49
CA THR A 36 12.28 -0.73 -5.80
C THR A 36 12.06 0.35 -6.86
N TYR A 37 11.68 -0.05 -8.07
CA TYR A 37 11.37 0.89 -9.16
C TYR A 37 10.30 1.93 -8.78
N ALA A 38 9.40 1.60 -7.84
CA ALA A 38 8.29 2.47 -7.41
C ALA A 38 8.64 3.35 -6.21
N GLY A 39 9.77 3.10 -5.53
CA GLY A 39 10.23 3.88 -4.39
C GLY A 39 10.98 5.14 -4.85
N ASN A 40 10.59 6.31 -4.35
CA ASN A 40 11.24 7.57 -4.70
C ASN A 40 11.42 8.48 -3.48
N LEU A 41 12.68 8.67 -3.08
CA LEU A 41 13.04 9.55 -1.95
C LEU A 41 12.67 11.02 -2.18
N MET A 42 12.54 11.46 -3.44
CA MET A 42 12.08 12.83 -3.72
C MET A 42 10.67 13.10 -3.23
N SER A 43 9.83 12.06 -3.11
CA SER A 43 8.49 12.16 -2.54
C SER A 43 8.50 12.47 -1.04
N LEU A 44 9.65 12.26 -0.37
CA LEU A 44 9.87 12.49 1.06
C LEU A 44 10.70 13.74 1.35
N ALA A 45 11.26 14.38 0.32
CA ALA A 45 12.09 15.58 0.47
C ALA A 45 11.48 16.69 1.36
N PRO A 46 10.15 16.95 1.35
CA PRO A 46 9.55 17.97 2.21
C PRO A 46 9.66 17.70 3.72
N VAL A 47 9.86 16.43 4.13
CA VAL A 47 9.84 16.00 5.54
C VAL A 47 11.12 15.29 5.98
N ALA A 48 12.05 15.02 5.06
CA ALA A 48 13.27 14.25 5.33
C ALA A 48 14.23 14.91 6.34
N GLY A 49 14.09 16.23 6.58
CA GLY A 49 14.88 16.97 7.57
C GLY A 49 14.24 17.10 8.96
N ASP A 50 13.04 16.56 9.17
CA ASP A 50 12.36 16.62 10.48
C ASP A 50 13.03 15.64 11.47
N PRO A 51 13.32 16.05 12.72
CA PRO A 51 13.95 15.16 13.71
C PRO A 51 13.11 13.92 14.08
N ARG A 52 11.81 13.92 13.77
CA ARG A 52 10.89 12.79 14.00
C ARG A 52 10.86 11.80 12.83
N PHE A 53 11.56 12.09 11.74
CA PHE A 53 11.64 11.27 10.55
C PHE A 53 12.88 10.38 10.58
N ALA A 54 12.71 9.09 10.30
CA ALA A 54 13.80 8.15 10.06
C ALA A 54 13.51 7.27 8.84
N PHE A 55 14.58 6.86 8.16
CA PHE A 55 14.50 6.01 6.96
C PHE A 55 15.48 4.85 7.05
N GLU A 56 14.96 3.64 6.86
CA GLU A 56 15.69 2.37 6.85
C GLU A 56 15.50 1.69 5.49
N ARG A 57 16.60 1.50 4.74
CA ARG A 57 16.57 0.79 3.47
C ARG A 57 16.57 -0.72 3.72
N VAL A 58 15.41 -1.27 4.03
CA VAL A 58 15.24 -2.68 4.41
C VAL A 58 14.16 -3.33 3.56
N ASP A 59 14.42 -4.57 3.15
CA ASP A 59 13.41 -5.44 2.54
C ASP A 59 12.58 -6.11 3.64
N ILE A 60 11.26 -6.09 3.51
CA ILE A 60 10.34 -6.75 4.45
C ILE A 60 10.50 -8.29 4.47
N CYS A 61 11.13 -8.87 3.44
CA CYS A 61 11.51 -10.28 3.47
C CYS A 61 12.76 -10.56 4.33
N ASN A 62 13.52 -9.53 4.73
CA ASN A 62 14.71 -9.70 5.56
C ASN A 62 14.34 -9.69 7.05
N ARG A 63 14.10 -10.88 7.60
CA ARG A 63 13.69 -11.04 8.99
C ARG A 63 14.66 -10.43 10.01
N ALA A 64 15.97 -10.61 9.81
CA ALA A 64 16.98 -10.14 10.75
C ALA A 64 17.02 -8.60 10.81
N GLU A 65 16.91 -7.94 9.66
CA GLU A 65 16.85 -6.48 9.61
C GLU A 65 15.53 -5.94 10.18
N LEU A 66 14.40 -6.62 9.95
CA LEU A 66 13.15 -6.26 10.62
C LEU A 66 13.30 -6.33 12.15
N ASP A 67 13.81 -7.44 12.69
CA ASP A 67 14.02 -7.57 14.13
C ASP A 67 14.93 -6.45 14.69
N ARG A 68 16.01 -6.08 13.96
CA ARG A 68 16.87 -4.94 14.31
C ARG A 68 16.09 -3.63 14.36
N VAL A 69 15.31 -3.33 13.32
CA VAL A 69 14.54 -2.08 13.23
C VAL A 69 13.48 -2.00 14.32
N PHE A 70 12.75 -3.09 14.58
CA PHE A 70 11.76 -3.16 15.66
C PHE A 70 12.39 -2.93 17.04
N LEU A 71 13.55 -3.54 17.32
CA LEU A 71 14.28 -3.33 18.58
C LEU A 71 14.82 -1.92 18.73
N HIS A 72 15.32 -1.32 17.65
CA HIS A 72 15.92 0.00 17.67
C HIS A 72 14.86 1.11 17.88
N TYR A 73 13.78 1.07 17.09
CA TYR A 73 12.79 2.14 17.08
C TYR A 73 11.58 1.90 17.98
N GLN A 74 11.38 0.64 18.41
CA GLN A 74 10.32 0.25 19.34
C GLN A 74 8.92 0.76 18.94
N PRO A 75 8.43 0.42 17.73
CA PRO A 75 7.21 1.00 17.21
C PRO A 75 5.98 0.62 18.05
N ASP A 76 5.10 1.60 18.24
CA ASP A 76 3.78 1.43 18.86
C ASP A 76 2.73 1.03 17.81
N THR A 77 2.93 1.46 16.56
CA THR A 77 2.05 1.15 15.43
C THR A 77 2.85 0.74 14.21
N VAL A 78 2.36 -0.25 13.47
CA VAL A 78 2.86 -0.61 12.13
C VAL A 78 1.79 -0.28 11.10
N MET A 79 2.15 0.49 10.07
CA MET A 79 1.34 0.70 8.87
C MET A 79 2.02 0.01 7.68
N HIS A 80 1.40 -1.06 7.19
CA HIS A 80 1.97 -1.91 6.16
C HIS A 80 1.44 -1.56 4.75
N LEU A 81 2.22 -0.81 3.97
CA LEU A 81 1.91 -0.42 2.58
C LEU A 81 2.89 -1.01 1.54
N ALA A 82 4.04 -1.55 1.97
CA ALA A 82 5.02 -2.16 1.06
C ALA A 82 4.39 -3.34 0.28
N ALA A 83 4.38 -3.23 -1.04
CA ALA A 83 3.89 -4.25 -1.95
C ALA A 83 4.37 -3.98 -3.39
N GLU A 84 4.42 -5.03 -4.20
CA GLU A 84 4.34 -4.92 -5.65
C GLU A 84 2.88 -4.67 -6.04
N SER A 85 2.62 -3.62 -6.84
CA SER A 85 1.26 -3.06 -7.02
C SER A 85 0.79 -2.89 -8.47
N HIS A 86 1.58 -3.32 -9.45
CA HIS A 86 1.23 -3.14 -10.86
C HIS A 86 0.64 -4.40 -11.48
N VAL A 87 -0.67 -4.38 -11.77
CA VAL A 87 -1.39 -5.52 -12.36
C VAL A 87 -0.70 -6.05 -13.61
N ASP A 88 -0.34 -5.21 -14.59
CA ASP A 88 0.28 -5.70 -15.83
C ASP A 88 1.65 -6.37 -15.56
N ARG A 89 2.43 -5.89 -14.58
CA ARG A 89 3.70 -6.53 -14.22
C ARG A 89 3.49 -7.87 -13.53
N SER A 90 2.36 -8.04 -12.85
CA SER A 90 2.01 -9.30 -12.19
C SER A 90 1.68 -10.40 -13.19
N ILE A 91 1.24 -10.04 -14.41
CA ILE A 91 0.98 -10.99 -15.50
C ILE A 91 2.31 -11.47 -16.10
N ASP A 92 3.25 -10.55 -16.35
CA ASP A 92 4.55 -10.88 -16.96
C ASP A 92 5.55 -11.50 -15.96
N GLY A 93 5.47 -11.12 -14.67
CA GLY A 93 6.41 -11.50 -13.63
C GLY A 93 5.78 -11.69 -12.24
N PRO A 94 4.94 -12.72 -12.03
CA PRO A 94 4.19 -12.92 -10.78
C PRO A 94 5.06 -13.25 -9.56
N ALA A 95 6.28 -13.77 -9.74
CA ALA A 95 7.14 -14.22 -8.64
C ALA A 95 7.41 -13.12 -7.60
N ALA A 96 7.68 -11.89 -8.06
CA ALA A 96 7.93 -10.74 -7.18
C ALA A 96 6.71 -10.37 -6.32
N PHE A 97 5.49 -10.63 -6.81
CA PHE A 97 4.24 -10.40 -6.08
C PHE A 97 4.03 -11.45 -4.99
N ILE A 98 4.32 -12.72 -5.29
CA ILE A 98 4.28 -13.79 -4.27
C ILE A 98 5.30 -13.53 -3.17
N GLU A 99 6.54 -13.22 -3.55
CA GLU A 99 7.61 -12.96 -2.60
C GLU A 99 7.31 -11.74 -1.74
N THR A 100 7.05 -10.58 -2.34
CA THR A 100 6.87 -9.33 -1.58
C THR A 100 5.54 -9.31 -0.84
N ASN A 101 4.43 -9.62 -1.52
CA ASN A 101 3.10 -9.38 -0.96
C ASN A 101 2.66 -10.52 -0.01
N ILE A 102 3.11 -11.75 -0.24
CA ILE A 102 2.73 -12.89 0.62
C ILE A 102 3.85 -13.19 1.61
N VAL A 103 5.05 -13.54 1.13
CA VAL A 103 6.16 -13.93 2.01
C VAL A 103 6.66 -12.73 2.82
N GLY A 104 6.71 -11.54 2.23
CA GLY A 104 7.06 -10.30 2.93
C GLY A 104 6.05 -9.94 4.02
N THR A 105 4.74 -10.01 3.75
CA THR A 105 3.72 -9.80 4.79
C THR A 105 3.81 -10.85 5.90
N TYR A 106 4.01 -12.13 5.57
CA TYR A 106 4.27 -13.17 6.58
C TYR A 106 5.47 -12.83 7.47
N THR A 107 6.59 -12.44 6.85
CA THR A 107 7.83 -12.13 7.57
C THR A 107 7.64 -10.93 8.50
N LEU A 108 6.95 -9.89 8.01
CA LEU A 108 6.62 -8.71 8.81
C LEU A 108 5.64 -9.03 9.95
N LEU A 109 4.65 -9.89 9.73
CA LEU A 109 3.73 -10.36 10.77
C LEU A 109 4.48 -11.10 11.87
N GLU A 110 5.44 -11.95 11.52
CA GLU A 110 6.26 -12.68 12.49
C GLU A 110 7.20 -11.76 13.27
N ALA A 111 7.83 -10.77 12.62
CA ALA A 111 8.63 -9.76 13.30
C ALA A 111 7.77 -8.92 14.27
N ALA A 112 6.61 -8.44 13.80
CA ALA A 112 5.68 -7.67 14.62
C ALA A 112 5.14 -8.49 15.79
N ARG A 113 4.79 -9.77 15.58
CA ARG A 113 4.35 -10.68 16.64
C ARG A 113 5.44 -10.94 17.68
N ALA A 114 6.68 -11.15 17.24
CA ALA A 114 7.81 -11.33 18.13
C ALA A 114 8.02 -10.10 19.02
N TRP A 115 8.08 -8.90 18.42
CA TRP A 115 8.17 -7.63 19.13
C TRP A 115 7.00 -7.44 20.11
N TRP A 116 5.77 -7.57 19.63
CA TRP A 116 4.54 -7.40 20.41
C TRP A 116 4.51 -8.32 21.64
N ASN A 117 5.06 -9.53 21.54
CA ASN A 117 5.13 -10.45 22.67
C ASN A 117 6.14 -10.06 23.76
N THR A 118 7.10 -9.19 23.45
CA THR A 118 8.03 -8.63 24.44
C THR A 118 7.50 -7.38 25.15
N LEU A 119 6.40 -6.80 24.66
CA LEU A 119 5.83 -5.58 25.23
C LEU A 119 5.18 -5.85 26.59
N ALA A 120 5.37 -4.92 27.53
CA ALA A 120 4.60 -4.87 28.77
C ALA A 120 3.10 -4.68 28.48
N SER A 121 2.24 -5.11 29.41
CA SER A 121 0.78 -5.18 29.23
C SER A 121 0.16 -3.93 28.60
N ASP A 122 0.50 -2.74 29.10
CA ASP A 122 -0.07 -1.47 28.65
C ASP A 122 0.30 -1.18 27.19
N LYS A 123 1.59 -1.24 26.84
CA LYS A 123 2.08 -1.09 25.46
C LYS A 123 1.55 -2.18 24.54
N LYS A 124 1.47 -3.42 25.03
CA LYS A 124 0.96 -4.57 24.29
C LYS A 124 -0.50 -4.38 23.88
N SER A 125 -1.32 -3.79 24.77
CA SER A 125 -2.73 -3.50 24.51
C SER A 125 -2.94 -2.29 23.59
N ALA A 126 -2.00 -1.34 23.58
CA ALA A 126 -2.02 -0.16 22.72
C ALA A 126 -1.50 -0.44 21.30
N PHE A 127 -0.65 -1.46 21.13
CA PHE A 127 -0.03 -1.78 19.85
C PHE A 127 -1.06 -1.99 18.73
N ARG A 128 -0.79 -1.52 17.51
CA ARG A 128 -1.66 -1.77 16.35
C ARG A 128 -0.85 -2.16 15.12
N PHE A 129 -1.34 -3.18 14.39
CA PHE A 129 -0.84 -3.56 13.08
C PHE A 129 -1.89 -3.24 12.01
N HIS A 130 -1.68 -2.18 11.25
CA HIS A 130 -2.60 -1.76 10.18
C HIS A 130 -2.09 -2.25 8.82
N HIS A 131 -2.81 -3.19 8.21
CA HIS A 131 -2.57 -3.67 6.85
C HIS A 131 -3.39 -2.87 5.83
N ILE A 132 -2.70 -2.26 4.87
CA ILE A 132 -3.33 -1.51 3.79
C ILE A 132 -3.46 -2.44 2.57
N SER A 133 -4.68 -2.59 2.08
CA SER A 133 -5.05 -3.47 0.99
C SER A 133 -5.97 -2.74 0.00
N THR A 134 -6.51 -3.50 -0.96
CA THR A 134 -7.22 -2.98 -2.13
C THR A 134 -8.60 -3.59 -2.24
N ASP A 135 -9.53 -2.88 -2.88
CA ASP A 135 -10.84 -3.41 -3.27
C ASP A 135 -10.76 -4.49 -4.36
N GLU A 136 -9.67 -4.59 -5.12
CA GLU A 136 -9.47 -5.62 -6.14
C GLU A 136 -9.50 -7.06 -5.58
N VAL A 137 -9.39 -7.24 -4.26
CA VAL A 137 -9.55 -8.55 -3.61
C VAL A 137 -10.99 -9.09 -3.74
N TYR A 138 -11.97 -8.21 -3.94
CA TYR A 138 -13.39 -8.56 -4.10
C TYR A 138 -13.77 -8.94 -5.53
N GLY A 139 -12.86 -8.78 -6.49
CA GLY A 139 -13.10 -9.13 -7.90
C GLY A 139 -13.81 -8.01 -8.67
N ASP A 140 -14.70 -8.42 -9.59
CA ASP A 140 -15.44 -7.51 -10.46
C ASP A 140 -16.89 -7.32 -9.98
N LEU A 141 -17.44 -6.13 -10.18
CA LEU A 141 -18.87 -5.87 -10.02
C LEU A 141 -19.57 -6.08 -11.37
N HIS A 142 -20.60 -6.93 -11.38
CA HIS A 142 -21.38 -7.22 -12.58
C HIS A 142 -22.64 -6.34 -12.72
N ASP A 143 -23.14 -5.78 -11.61
CA ASP A 143 -24.33 -4.93 -11.58
C ASP A 143 -23.98 -3.47 -11.34
N SER A 144 -24.50 -2.56 -12.18
CA SER A 144 -24.15 -1.12 -12.20
C SER A 144 -24.59 -0.32 -10.97
N GLY A 145 -25.25 -0.94 -9.99
CA GLY A 145 -25.64 -0.34 -8.72
C GLY A 145 -25.10 -1.06 -7.48
N ALA A 146 -24.30 -2.13 -7.66
CA ALA A 146 -23.70 -2.86 -6.56
C ALA A 146 -22.44 -2.13 -6.06
N PHE A 147 -22.15 -2.30 -4.77
CA PHE A 147 -20.94 -1.78 -4.12
C PHE A 147 -20.29 -2.89 -3.31
N PHE A 148 -18.97 -2.83 -3.18
CA PHE A 148 -18.27 -3.70 -2.25
C PHE A 148 -18.54 -3.25 -0.80
N THR A 149 -18.72 -4.25 0.06
CA THR A 149 -18.83 -4.12 1.52
C THR A 149 -17.74 -4.95 2.19
N GLU A 150 -17.46 -4.73 3.46
CA GLU A 150 -16.49 -5.50 4.25
C GLU A 150 -16.88 -6.99 4.41
N THR A 151 -18.13 -7.33 4.09
CA THR A 151 -18.66 -8.71 4.07
C THR A 151 -18.70 -9.33 2.67
N THR A 152 -18.27 -8.60 1.64
CA THR A 152 -18.21 -9.13 0.27
C THR A 152 -17.16 -10.25 0.18
N ALA A 153 -17.52 -11.33 -0.52
CA ALA A 153 -16.62 -12.47 -0.70
C ALA A 153 -15.40 -12.08 -1.54
N TYR A 154 -14.25 -12.67 -1.21
CA TYR A 154 -13.01 -12.48 -1.98
C TYR A 154 -13.10 -13.27 -3.28
N ALA A 155 -12.78 -12.62 -4.40
CA ALA A 155 -12.82 -13.21 -5.75
C ALA A 155 -11.76 -12.58 -6.67
N PRO A 156 -10.47 -12.62 -6.32
CA PRO A 156 -9.43 -11.89 -7.05
C PRO A 156 -9.21 -12.43 -8.48
N SER A 157 -9.11 -11.52 -9.45
CA SER A 157 -8.98 -11.85 -10.88
C SER A 157 -7.55 -11.78 -11.45
N SER A 158 -6.54 -11.37 -10.67
CA SER A 158 -5.15 -11.22 -11.14
C SER A 158 -4.11 -11.75 -10.14
N PRO A 159 -2.86 -12.03 -10.55
CA PRO A 159 -1.80 -12.41 -9.61
C PRO A 159 -1.55 -11.35 -8.54
N TYR A 160 -1.64 -10.06 -8.89
CA TYR A 160 -1.58 -8.96 -7.92
C TYR A 160 -2.71 -9.05 -6.88
N SER A 161 -3.98 -9.08 -7.31
CA SER A 161 -5.09 -9.07 -6.35
C SER A 161 -5.19 -10.38 -5.57
N ALA A 162 -4.79 -11.51 -6.14
CA ALA A 162 -4.70 -12.79 -5.43
C ALA A 162 -3.60 -12.75 -4.34
N SER A 163 -2.47 -12.10 -4.62
CA SER A 163 -1.40 -11.92 -3.62
C SER A 163 -1.85 -11.02 -2.46
N LYS A 164 -2.60 -9.95 -2.74
CA LYS A 164 -3.19 -9.07 -1.71
C LYS A 164 -4.32 -9.75 -0.92
N ALA A 165 -5.16 -10.54 -1.59
CA ALA A 165 -6.15 -11.38 -0.93
C ALA A 165 -5.49 -12.36 0.06
N SER A 166 -4.37 -12.97 -0.36
CA SER A 166 -3.60 -13.88 0.48
C SER A 166 -2.98 -13.17 1.69
N SER A 167 -2.44 -11.96 1.51
CA SER A 167 -1.89 -11.16 2.62
C SER A 167 -2.97 -10.77 3.63
N ASP A 168 -4.16 -10.41 3.17
CA ASP A 168 -5.31 -10.12 4.04
C ASP A 168 -5.70 -11.34 4.89
N HIS A 169 -5.70 -12.54 4.30
CA HIS A 169 -5.97 -13.78 5.04
C HIS A 169 -4.91 -14.07 6.10
N LEU A 170 -3.63 -13.88 5.79
CA LEU A 170 -2.54 -14.02 6.76
C LEU A 170 -2.73 -13.08 7.95
N VAL A 171 -3.00 -11.79 7.71
CA VAL A 171 -3.19 -10.81 8.77
C VAL A 171 -4.34 -11.19 9.70
N ARG A 172 -5.51 -11.55 9.13
CA ARG A 172 -6.67 -11.99 9.93
C ARG A 172 -6.41 -13.29 10.68
N ALA A 173 -5.68 -14.24 10.07
CA ALA A 173 -5.30 -15.48 10.74
C ALA A 173 -4.34 -15.22 11.90
N TRP A 174 -3.39 -14.28 11.77
CA TRP A 174 -2.50 -13.89 12.87
C TRP A 174 -3.25 -13.24 14.03
N GLN A 175 -4.22 -12.39 13.73
CA GLN A 175 -5.12 -11.82 14.73
C GLN A 175 -5.90 -12.93 15.46
N ARG A 176 -6.53 -13.83 14.72
CA ARG A 176 -7.37 -14.89 15.30
C ARG A 176 -6.58 -15.92 16.11
N THR A 177 -5.41 -16.33 15.61
CA THR A 177 -4.61 -17.41 16.21
C THR A 177 -3.74 -16.92 17.36
N TYR A 178 -3.13 -15.74 17.22
CA TYR A 178 -2.13 -15.23 18.18
C TYR A 178 -2.61 -14.01 18.97
N GLY A 179 -3.76 -13.43 18.64
CA GLY A 179 -4.28 -12.24 19.29
C GLY A 179 -3.59 -10.94 18.89
N LEU A 180 -2.79 -10.94 17.82
CA LEU A 180 -2.11 -9.74 17.33
C LEU A 180 -3.16 -8.68 16.96
N PRO A 181 -3.12 -7.46 17.54
CA PRO A 181 -4.14 -6.42 17.32
C PRO A 181 -3.99 -5.79 15.92
N ALA A 182 -4.54 -6.47 14.91
CA ALA A 182 -4.45 -6.08 13.51
C ALA A 182 -5.75 -5.49 12.95
N LEU A 183 -5.61 -4.58 11.98
CA LEU A 183 -6.69 -4.01 11.18
C LEU A 183 -6.36 -4.17 9.70
N VAL A 184 -7.39 -4.37 8.87
CA VAL A 184 -7.26 -4.41 7.41
C VAL A 184 -8.15 -3.32 6.83
N THR A 185 -7.62 -2.55 5.88
CA THR A 185 -8.41 -1.57 5.11
C THR A 185 -8.29 -1.87 3.63
N ASN A 186 -9.41 -2.00 2.93
CA ASN A 186 -9.47 -2.19 1.48
C ASN A 186 -9.95 -0.88 0.85
N CYS A 187 -9.10 -0.24 0.05
CA CYS A 187 -9.42 1.05 -0.60
C CYS A 187 -9.50 0.91 -2.12
N SER A 188 -10.23 1.82 -2.75
CA SER A 188 -10.32 1.92 -4.21
C SER A 188 -9.09 2.58 -4.83
N ASN A 189 -9.09 2.73 -6.15
CA ASN A 189 -8.00 3.37 -6.88
C ASN A 189 -7.69 4.77 -6.34
N ASN A 190 -6.44 4.98 -5.94
CA ASN A 190 -5.93 6.27 -5.50
C ASN A 190 -5.37 7.08 -6.68
N TYR A 191 -5.40 8.40 -6.58
CA TYR A 191 -4.79 9.31 -7.56
C TYR A 191 -4.37 10.62 -6.89
N GLY A 192 -3.31 11.26 -7.39
CA GLY A 192 -2.81 12.51 -6.81
C GLY A 192 -1.32 12.77 -7.03
N PRO A 193 -0.73 13.75 -6.32
CA PRO A 193 0.69 14.06 -6.38
C PRO A 193 1.59 12.87 -6.05
N TYR A 194 2.77 12.78 -6.69
CA TYR A 194 3.74 11.68 -6.51
C TYR A 194 3.26 10.30 -7.00
N HIS A 195 2.22 10.25 -7.82
CA HIS A 195 1.77 9.01 -8.45
C HIS A 195 2.70 8.62 -9.60
N PHE A 196 3.34 7.44 -9.51
CA PHE A 196 4.31 6.96 -10.49
C PHE A 196 3.69 6.88 -11.91
N PRO A 197 4.40 7.31 -12.98
CA PRO A 197 3.83 7.53 -14.31
C PRO A 197 3.60 6.25 -15.13
N GLU A 198 3.17 5.17 -14.49
CA GLU A 198 2.72 3.94 -15.15
C GLU A 198 1.20 3.74 -15.03
N LYS A 199 0.54 4.42 -14.09
CA LYS A 199 -0.91 4.33 -13.87
C LYS A 199 -1.67 5.28 -14.80
N LEU A 200 -2.93 4.96 -15.07
CA LEU A 200 -3.76 5.60 -16.10
C LEU A 200 -3.71 7.15 -16.07
N ILE A 201 -4.00 7.76 -14.92
CA ILE A 201 -4.08 9.22 -14.77
C ILE A 201 -2.72 9.90 -15.04
N PRO A 202 -1.64 9.60 -14.30
CA PRO A 202 -0.35 10.25 -14.53
C PRO A 202 0.22 9.95 -15.94
N LEU A 203 0.06 8.73 -16.46
CA LEU A 203 0.49 8.38 -17.81
C LEU A 203 -0.25 9.19 -18.89
N THR A 204 -1.56 9.39 -18.72
CA THR A 204 -2.38 10.17 -19.66
C THR A 204 -1.99 11.65 -19.63
N ILE A 205 -1.81 12.22 -18.44
CA ILE A 205 -1.41 13.63 -18.28
C ILE A 205 -0.05 13.88 -18.95
N LEU A 206 0.95 13.04 -18.68
CA LEU A 206 2.29 13.23 -19.25
C LEU A 206 2.32 13.03 -20.77
N ASN A 207 1.59 12.04 -21.29
CA ASN A 207 1.49 11.86 -22.74
C ASN A 207 0.78 13.02 -23.43
N ALA A 208 -0.30 13.55 -22.84
CA ALA A 208 -1.00 14.70 -23.37
C ALA A 208 -0.11 15.95 -23.41
N LEU A 209 0.65 16.21 -22.34
CA LEU A 209 1.61 17.33 -22.28
C LEU A 209 2.76 17.17 -23.29
N ALA A 210 3.20 15.94 -23.55
CA ALA A 210 4.24 15.63 -24.54
C ALA A 210 3.71 15.54 -25.99
N ALA A 211 2.43 15.82 -26.23
CA ALA A 211 1.75 15.64 -27.52
C ALA A 211 1.85 14.19 -28.08
N ASN A 212 2.02 13.21 -27.20
CA ASN A 212 2.03 11.79 -27.55
C ASN A 212 0.59 11.24 -27.63
N ARG A 213 0.41 10.14 -28.36
CA ARG A 213 -0.87 9.42 -28.39
C ARG A 213 -1.16 8.77 -27.02
N CYS A 214 -2.30 9.09 -26.43
CA CYS A 214 -2.80 8.40 -25.23
C CYS A 214 -3.32 7.00 -25.60
N ARG A 215 -2.79 5.96 -24.96
CA ARG A 215 -3.30 4.59 -25.09
C ARG A 215 -4.36 4.32 -24.05
N PHE A 216 -5.55 3.92 -24.49
CA PHE A 216 -6.62 3.43 -23.63
C PHE A 216 -6.78 1.93 -23.86
N MET A 217 -6.80 1.15 -22.77
CA MET A 217 -7.08 -0.28 -22.81
C MET A 217 -8.62 -0.45 -22.91
N ALA A 218 -9.13 -0.79 -24.10
CA ALA A 218 -10.55 -0.97 -24.47
C ALA A 218 -11.35 0.32 -24.80
N THR A 219 -12.63 0.14 -25.14
CA THR A 219 -13.62 1.14 -25.59
C THR A 219 -13.97 2.24 -24.56
N GLY A 220 -13.22 2.35 -23.46
CA GLY A 220 -13.45 3.34 -22.40
C GLY A 220 -14.63 3.05 -21.46
N SER A 221 -15.22 1.85 -21.53
CA SER A 221 -16.43 1.49 -20.76
C SER A 221 -16.16 0.85 -19.39
N ARG A 222 -14.90 0.69 -18.98
CA ARG A 222 -14.56 0.14 -17.65
C ARG A 222 -14.68 1.23 -16.58
N SER A 223 -15.46 0.96 -15.53
CA SER A 223 -15.55 1.80 -14.34
C SER A 223 -14.67 1.24 -13.24
N ALA A 224 -13.78 2.05 -12.68
CA ALA A 224 -13.30 1.84 -11.31
C ALA A 224 -14.39 2.36 -10.36
N THR A 225 -14.67 1.65 -9.29
CA THR A 225 -15.60 1.99 -8.21
C THR A 225 -15.57 3.50 -7.90
N GLY A 226 -16.60 4.22 -8.36
CA GLY A 226 -16.78 5.66 -8.12
C GLY A 226 -16.15 6.65 -9.13
N CYS A 227 -15.46 6.19 -10.19
CA CYS A 227 -14.89 7.09 -11.20
C CYS A 227 -15.41 6.79 -12.62
N SER A 228 -16.48 7.49 -13.00
CA SER A 228 -16.96 7.57 -14.38
C SER A 228 -16.17 8.66 -15.12
N LEU A 229 -15.10 8.28 -15.83
CA LEU A 229 -14.45 9.20 -16.78
C LEU A 229 -15.18 9.13 -18.12
N LYS A 230 -16.26 9.91 -18.28
CA LYS A 230 -16.89 10.13 -19.59
C LYS A 230 -16.03 11.10 -20.40
N ILE A 231 -15.22 10.57 -21.31
CA ILE A 231 -14.62 11.39 -22.37
C ILE A 231 -15.68 11.60 -23.45
N THR A 232 -16.36 12.74 -23.39
CA THR A 232 -17.24 13.17 -24.49
C THR A 232 -16.36 13.53 -25.69
N PRO A 233 -16.62 13.01 -26.91
CA PRO A 233 -15.91 13.47 -28.10
C PRO A 233 -16.21 14.96 -28.28
N GLY A 234 -15.17 15.79 -28.25
CA GLY A 234 -15.30 17.22 -28.52
C GLY A 234 -15.92 17.44 -29.89
N ARG A 235 -17.06 18.14 -29.94
CA ARG A 235 -17.59 18.66 -31.20
C ARG A 235 -16.54 19.58 -31.81
N SER A 236 -16.10 19.24 -33.02
CA SER A 236 -15.38 20.13 -33.93
C SER A 236 -16.16 21.44 -34.05
N ILE A 237 -15.64 22.52 -33.47
CA ILE A 237 -16.07 23.87 -33.82
C ILE A 237 -15.31 24.21 -35.11
N ARG A 238 -16.06 24.30 -36.22
CA ARG A 238 -15.63 25.04 -37.41
C ARG A 238 -15.91 26.52 -37.19
#